data_AF-Q6W534-F1
#
_entry.id   AF-Q6W534-F1
#
_cell.length_a   1.000
_cell.length_b   1.000
_cell.length_c   1.000
_cell.angle_alpha   90.00
_cell.angle_beta   90.00
_cell.angle_gamma   90.00
#
_symmetry.space_group_name_H-M   'P 1'
#
loop_
_entity.id
_entity.type
_entity.pdbx_description
1 polymer ?
#
loop_
_entity_poly.entity_id
_entity_poly.type
_entity_poly.pdbx_seq_one_letter_code
_entity_poly.pdbx_strand_id
1 'polypeptide(L)'
;WNYIFYLDMMKNNIEMMTIGGLVMLAAMTKSAQIPFSSWLPAAMAAPTPVSALVHSSTLVTAGVYLLIRFNDVLMNWWMAQFLLLVSGLTMFMAGLGANFEFDLKKIIALSTLSQLGLMMSILSMGFYKLAFFHLLTHALFKALLFMCAGSIIHNMKNSQDIRMMGSLSMSMPLTCSCFNVANLALCGMPFLAGFYSKDLILEMVMLSYVNVFSFF
;
A
#
# COMPACT_ATOMS: atom_id res chain seq x y z
N TRP A 1 25.97 -5.49 14.82
CA TRP A 1 26.53 -4.12 14.78
C TRP A 1 25.37 -3.15 14.78
N ASN A 2 25.33 -2.34 15.83
CA ASN A 2 24.12 -1.80 16.42
C ASN A 2 23.62 -0.54 15.68
N TYR A 3 23.12 -0.69 14.46
CA TYR A 3 22.63 0.46 13.66
C TYR A 3 21.57 1.28 14.43
N ILE A 4 20.81 0.64 15.32
CA ILE A 4 19.84 1.29 16.23
C ILE A 4 20.51 2.34 17.12
N PHE A 5 21.70 2.05 17.65
CA PHE A 5 22.44 3.02 18.48
C PHE A 5 23.02 4.16 17.63
N TYR A 6 23.42 3.88 16.39
CA TYR A 6 23.87 4.93 15.46
C TYR A 6 22.71 5.83 15.00
N LEU A 7 21.51 5.27 14.81
CA LEU A 7 20.31 6.04 14.49
C LEU A 7 19.97 7.06 15.56
N ASP A 8 20.06 6.65 16.83
CA ASP A 8 19.75 7.51 17.96
C ASP A 8 20.85 8.56 18.20
N MET A 9 22.11 8.14 18.17
CA MET A 9 23.27 9.02 18.41
C MET A 9 23.48 10.06 17.29
N MET A 10 23.30 9.67 16.02
CA MET A 10 23.63 10.51 14.85
C MET A 10 22.42 11.21 14.24
N LYS A 11 21.24 11.15 14.87
CA LYS A 11 19.97 11.65 14.30
C LYS A 11 20.05 13.09 13.75
N ASN A 12 20.78 13.96 14.44
CA ASN A 12 20.88 15.38 14.11
C ASN A 12 22.07 15.72 13.20
N ASN A 13 22.94 14.76 12.89
CA ASN A 13 24.11 15.00 12.05
C ASN A 13 23.71 15.10 10.58
N ILE A 14 24.34 16.03 9.86
CA ILE A 14 24.09 16.28 8.42
C ILE A 14 24.30 15.01 7.60
N GLU A 15 25.32 14.22 7.91
CA GLU A 15 25.60 12.93 7.27
C GLU A 15 24.45 11.94 7.43
N MET A 16 23.80 11.91 8.61
CA MET A 16 22.67 11.02 8.82
C MET A 16 21.42 11.50 8.10
N MET A 17 21.25 12.81 7.97
CA MET A 17 20.17 13.39 7.15
C MET A 17 20.35 13.07 5.66
N THR A 18 21.57 13.16 5.12
CA THR A 18 21.81 12.79 3.72
C THR A 18 21.55 11.30 3.48
N ILE A 19 21.99 10.43 4.38
CA ILE A 19 21.67 8.99 4.35
C ILE A 19 20.17 8.76 4.45
N GLY A 20 19.47 9.47 5.34
CA GLY A 20 18.02 9.41 5.49
C GLY A 20 17.27 9.77 4.19
N GLY A 21 17.73 10.79 3.47
CA GLY A 21 17.18 11.17 2.17
C GLY A 21 17.38 10.08 1.11
N LEU A 22 18.57 9.47 1.03
CA LEU A 22 18.86 8.36 0.12
C LEU A 22 18.00 7.13 0.45
N VAL A 23 17.86 6.82 1.74
CA VAL A 23 16.99 5.76 2.25
C VAL A 23 15.52 6.02 1.87
N MET A 24 15.05 7.25 1.99
CA MET A 24 13.70 7.64 1.56
C MET A 24 13.50 7.43 0.05
N LEU A 25 14.46 7.83 -0.77
CA LEU A 25 14.42 7.58 -2.23
C LEU A 25 14.39 6.08 -2.55
N ALA A 26 15.22 5.27 -1.89
CA ALA A 26 15.20 3.81 -2.04
C ALA A 26 13.84 3.21 -1.62
N ALA A 27 13.23 3.71 -0.55
CA ALA A 27 11.92 3.26 -0.12
C ALA A 27 10.81 3.68 -1.10
N MET A 28 10.83 4.91 -1.62
CA MET A 28 9.86 5.41 -2.60
C MET A 28 9.91 4.62 -3.91
N THR A 29 11.10 4.26 -4.40
CA THR A 29 11.25 3.42 -5.61
C THR A 29 10.67 2.03 -5.40
N LYS A 30 10.95 1.39 -4.25
CA LYS A 30 10.44 0.04 -3.94
C LYS A 30 8.95 0.01 -3.63
N SER A 31 8.40 1.06 -3.02
CA SER A 31 6.97 1.19 -2.70
C SER A 31 6.14 1.84 -3.82
N ALA A 32 6.74 2.01 -5.01
CA ALA A 32 6.11 2.55 -6.21
C ALA A 32 5.46 3.94 -6.01
N GLN A 33 6.04 4.78 -5.15
CA GLN A 33 5.53 6.13 -4.95
C GLN A 33 5.84 7.01 -6.18
N ILE A 34 5.09 8.08 -6.42
CA ILE A 34 5.32 9.05 -7.49
C ILE A 34 6.72 9.65 -7.27
N PRO A 35 7.59 9.69 -8.30
CA PRO A 35 7.33 9.46 -9.73
C PRO A 35 7.52 8.01 -10.22
N PHE A 36 7.95 7.09 -9.35
CA PHE A 36 8.30 5.71 -9.67
C PHE A 36 7.10 4.74 -9.65
N SER A 37 5.87 5.21 -9.89
CA SER A 37 4.65 4.37 -9.78
C SER A 37 4.39 3.48 -11.00
N SER A 38 4.98 3.80 -12.16
CA SER A 38 4.66 3.19 -13.46
C SER A 38 4.96 1.69 -13.55
N TRP A 39 5.94 1.18 -12.80
CA TRP A 39 6.37 -0.22 -12.93
C TRP A 39 5.39 -1.20 -12.27
N LEU A 40 4.63 -0.77 -11.26
CA LEU A 40 3.76 -1.68 -10.51
C LEU A 40 2.57 -2.17 -11.34
N PRO A 41 1.82 -1.31 -12.08
CA PRO A 41 0.81 -1.78 -13.02
C PRO A 41 1.38 -2.65 -14.14
N ALA A 42 2.57 -2.31 -14.64
CA ALA A 42 3.25 -3.06 -15.70
C ALA A 42 3.68 -4.47 -15.23
N ALA A 43 4.03 -4.64 -13.95
CA ALA A 43 4.42 -5.92 -13.36
C ALA A 43 3.27 -6.95 -13.34
N MET A 44 2.03 -6.54 -13.58
CA MET A 44 0.87 -7.44 -13.63
C MET A 44 0.82 -8.34 -14.88
N ALA A 45 1.81 -8.27 -15.76
CA ALA A 45 2.05 -9.30 -16.77
C ALA A 45 2.45 -10.66 -16.14
N ALA A 46 3.02 -10.64 -14.93
CA ALA A 46 3.45 -11.84 -14.20
C ALA A 46 2.28 -12.79 -13.87
N PRO A 47 2.57 -14.09 -13.61
CA PRO A 47 1.55 -15.05 -13.21
C PRO A 47 0.93 -14.68 -11.86
N THR A 48 -0.33 -15.08 -11.66
CA THR A 48 -1.16 -14.65 -10.54
C THR A 48 -0.60 -14.99 -9.14
N PRO A 49 0.07 -16.14 -8.91
CA PRO A 49 0.71 -16.40 -7.62
C PRO A 49 1.90 -15.47 -7.35
N VAL A 50 2.64 -15.09 -8.40
CA VAL A 50 3.75 -14.13 -8.27
C VAL A 50 3.22 -12.75 -7.96
N SER A 51 2.11 -12.31 -8.57
CA SER A 51 1.48 -11.04 -8.17
C SER A 51 0.97 -11.06 -6.72
N ALA A 52 0.42 -12.18 -6.24
CA ALA A 52 -0.06 -12.32 -4.86
C ALA A 52 1.07 -12.26 -3.81
N LEU A 53 2.23 -12.84 -4.13
CA LEU A 53 3.35 -12.89 -3.19
C LEU A 53 4.27 -11.69 -3.36
N VAL A 54 4.82 -11.50 -4.56
CA VAL A 54 5.88 -10.53 -4.81
C VAL A 54 5.30 -9.13 -4.82
N HIS A 55 4.29 -8.88 -5.65
CA HIS A 55 3.85 -7.51 -5.93
C HIS A 55 2.81 -6.95 -4.97
N SER A 56 2.20 -7.77 -4.10
CA SER A 56 1.24 -7.26 -3.12
C SER A 56 1.65 -7.37 -1.67
N SER A 57 2.38 -8.43 -1.28
CA SER A 57 2.64 -8.71 0.15
C SER A 57 4.10 -8.52 0.57
N THR A 58 5.08 -8.66 -0.33
CA THR A 58 6.50 -8.73 0.07
C THR A 58 7.41 -7.65 -0.55
N LEU A 59 7.45 -7.50 -1.88
CA LEU A 59 8.42 -6.62 -2.53
C LEU A 59 8.09 -5.15 -2.30
N VAL A 60 6.81 -4.79 -2.46
CA VAL A 60 6.37 -3.40 -2.42
C VAL A 60 6.27 -2.88 -0.98
N THR A 61 5.95 -3.78 -0.05
CA THR A 61 5.94 -3.52 1.39
C THR A 61 7.35 -3.44 1.99
N ALA A 62 8.38 -3.96 1.32
CA ALA A 62 9.77 -3.85 1.78
C ALA A 62 10.23 -2.39 1.88
N GLY A 63 9.79 -1.51 0.98
CA GLY A 63 10.09 -0.07 1.07
C GLY A 63 9.48 0.57 2.32
N VAL A 64 8.22 0.25 2.62
CA VAL A 64 7.51 0.68 3.83
C VAL A 64 8.20 0.14 5.09
N TYR A 65 8.57 -1.14 5.08
CA TYR A 65 9.27 -1.78 6.20
C TYR A 65 10.65 -1.16 6.47
N LEU A 66 11.38 -0.81 5.42
CA LEU A 66 12.65 -0.11 5.54
C LEU A 66 12.45 1.21 6.29
N LEU A 67 11.44 2.01 5.90
CA LEU A 67 11.13 3.26 6.60
C LEU A 67 10.66 3.07 8.03
N ILE A 68 9.90 2.01 8.34
CA ILE A 68 9.56 1.63 9.73
C ILE A 68 10.84 1.42 10.55
N ARG A 69 11.88 0.79 9.98
CA ARG A 69 13.16 0.56 10.67
C ARG A 69 14.01 1.81 10.85
N PHE A 70 13.84 2.82 10.00
CA PHE A 70 14.56 4.10 10.02
C PHE A 70 13.66 5.26 10.50
N ASN A 71 12.60 4.96 11.27
CA ASN A 71 11.61 5.94 11.70
C ASN A 71 12.22 7.16 12.41
N ASP A 72 13.24 6.95 13.25
CA ASP A 72 13.84 8.03 14.03
C ASP A 72 14.50 9.10 13.16
N VAL A 73 15.00 8.74 11.97
CA VAL A 73 15.62 9.66 11.00
C VAL A 73 14.56 10.37 10.15
N LEU A 74 13.44 9.71 9.89
CA LEU A 74 12.35 10.27 9.09
C LEU A 74 11.58 11.38 9.80
N MET A 75 11.64 11.42 11.13
CA MET A 75 10.97 12.43 11.97
C MET A 75 11.53 13.86 11.83
N ASN A 76 12.45 14.10 10.89
CA ASN A 76 12.82 15.44 10.49
C ASN A 76 11.66 16.12 9.76
N TRP A 77 11.30 17.34 10.17
CA TRP A 77 10.09 18.04 9.72
C TRP A 77 9.97 18.13 8.19
N TRP A 78 11.04 18.48 7.49
CA TRP A 78 11.09 18.58 6.03
C TRP A 78 10.87 17.24 5.31
N MET A 79 11.50 16.18 5.83
CA MET A 79 11.42 14.84 5.23
C MET A 79 10.02 14.24 5.40
N ALA A 80 9.45 14.37 6.59
CA ALA A 80 8.09 13.94 6.90
C ALA A 80 7.07 14.64 5.98
N GLN A 81 7.13 15.97 5.87
CA GLN A 81 6.20 16.72 5.02
C GLN A 81 6.30 16.36 3.54
N PHE A 82 7.52 16.19 3.02
CA PHE A 82 7.73 15.76 1.64
C PHE A 82 7.11 14.38 1.39
N LEU A 83 7.36 13.42 2.30
CA LEU A 83 6.81 12.08 2.18
C LEU A 83 5.27 12.08 2.26
N LEU A 84 4.70 12.90 3.13
CA LEU A 84 3.26 13.07 3.26
C LEU A 84 2.62 13.54 1.96
N LEU A 85 3.20 14.57 1.33
CA LEU A 85 2.68 15.12 0.07
C LEU A 85 2.74 14.08 -1.06
N VAL A 86 3.90 13.44 -1.24
CA VAL A 86 4.09 12.43 -2.29
C VAL A 86 3.15 11.24 -2.08
N SER A 87 3.01 10.78 -0.83
CA SER A 87 2.14 9.65 -0.50
C SER A 87 0.66 9.99 -0.69
N GLY A 88 0.22 11.20 -0.34
CA GLY A 88 -1.13 11.69 -0.64
C GLY A 88 -1.43 11.73 -2.13
N LEU A 89 -0.51 12.26 -2.94
CA LEU A 89 -0.63 12.30 -4.40
C LEU A 89 -0.67 10.89 -5.02
N THR A 90 0.12 9.95 -4.50
CA THR A 90 0.08 8.55 -4.97
C THR A 90 -1.24 7.88 -4.68
N MET A 91 -1.79 8.09 -3.48
CA MET A 91 -3.07 7.52 -3.10
C MET A 91 -4.18 8.01 -4.03
N PHE A 92 -4.19 9.30 -4.32
CA PHE A 92 -5.16 9.92 -5.23
C PHE A 92 -5.02 9.43 -6.67
N MET A 93 -3.80 9.47 -7.23
CA MET A 93 -3.51 8.99 -8.59
C MET A 93 -3.89 7.52 -8.77
N ALA A 94 -3.53 6.68 -7.81
CA ALA A 94 -3.85 5.25 -7.83
C ALA A 94 -5.36 5.00 -7.78
N GLY A 95 -6.07 5.73 -6.92
CA GLY A 95 -7.52 5.64 -6.79
C GLY A 95 -8.25 6.05 -8.07
N LEU A 96 -7.85 7.17 -8.68
CA LEU A 96 -8.42 7.62 -9.95
C LEU A 96 -8.10 6.63 -11.09
N GLY A 97 -6.85 6.18 -11.19
CA GLY A 97 -6.44 5.24 -12.23
C GLY A 97 -7.19 3.92 -12.17
N ALA A 98 -7.48 3.41 -10.96
CA ALA A 98 -8.19 2.15 -10.78
C ALA A 98 -9.61 2.17 -11.37
N ASN A 99 -10.26 3.34 -11.41
CA ASN A 99 -11.63 3.48 -11.94
C ASN A 99 -11.71 3.41 -13.48
N PHE A 100 -10.59 3.65 -14.18
CA PHE A 100 -10.53 3.67 -15.64
C PHE A 100 -9.86 2.42 -16.24
N GLU A 101 -9.38 1.51 -15.41
CA GLU A 101 -8.79 0.25 -15.85
C GLU A 101 -9.86 -0.84 -16.05
N PHE A 102 -9.63 -1.73 -17.02
CA PHE A 102 -10.51 -2.85 -17.32
C PHE A 102 -9.91 -4.22 -16.97
N ASP A 103 -8.58 -4.28 -16.79
CA ASP A 103 -7.88 -5.51 -16.39
C ASP A 103 -8.02 -5.75 -14.88
N LEU A 104 -8.56 -6.91 -14.50
CA LEU A 104 -8.79 -7.26 -13.09
C LEU A 104 -7.52 -7.16 -12.24
N LYS A 105 -6.38 -7.66 -12.74
CA LYS A 105 -5.10 -7.59 -12.01
C LYS A 105 -4.61 -6.15 -11.84
N LYS A 106 -4.78 -5.29 -12.85
CA LYS A 106 -4.34 -3.89 -12.76
C LYS A 106 -5.16 -3.11 -11.76
N ILE A 107 -6.47 -3.35 -11.66
CA ILE A 107 -7.33 -2.74 -10.64
C ILE A 107 -6.89 -3.15 -9.23
N ILE A 108 -6.61 -4.44 -9.01
CA ILE A 108 -6.13 -4.92 -7.70
C ILE A 108 -4.74 -4.33 -7.39
N ALA A 109 -3.88 -4.18 -8.40
CA ALA A 109 -2.58 -3.55 -8.29
C ALA A 109 -2.64 -2.06 -7.95
N LEU A 110 -3.48 -1.28 -8.65
CA LEU A 110 -3.68 0.14 -8.34
C LEU A 110 -4.30 0.34 -6.95
N SER A 111 -5.17 -0.58 -6.51
CA SER A 111 -5.63 -0.57 -5.12
C SER A 111 -4.58 -1.06 -4.11
N THR A 112 -3.46 -1.68 -4.51
CA THR A 112 -2.30 -1.86 -3.61
C THR A 112 -1.49 -0.57 -3.53
N LEU A 113 -1.29 0.10 -4.67
CA LEU A 113 -0.59 1.38 -4.77
C LEU A 113 -1.25 2.44 -3.87
N SER A 114 -2.59 2.52 -3.85
CA SER A 114 -3.31 3.45 -2.98
C SER A 114 -3.14 3.14 -1.49
N GLN A 115 -3.17 1.87 -1.09
CA GLN A 115 -2.97 1.45 0.31
C GLN A 115 -1.52 1.63 0.76
N LEU A 116 -0.55 1.49 -0.14
CA LEU A 116 0.84 1.82 0.14
C LEU A 116 1.03 3.31 0.33
N GLY A 117 0.39 4.15 -0.50
CA GLY A 117 0.32 5.60 -0.24
C GLY A 117 -0.23 5.90 1.15
N LEU A 118 -1.26 5.17 1.59
CA LEU A 118 -1.82 5.30 2.94
C LEU A 118 -0.83 4.86 4.03
N MET A 119 -0.08 3.78 3.84
CA MET A 119 0.98 3.36 4.77
C MET A 119 2.09 4.41 4.90
N MET A 120 2.48 5.00 3.77
CA MET A 120 3.55 6.00 3.69
C MET A 120 3.13 7.33 4.33
N SER A 121 1.86 7.73 4.20
CA SER A 121 1.35 8.94 4.85
C SER A 121 1.34 8.79 6.38
N ILE A 122 0.96 7.65 6.93
CA ILE A 122 0.99 7.40 8.39
C ILE A 122 2.41 7.40 8.94
N LEU A 123 3.35 6.80 8.19
CA LEU A 123 4.76 6.81 8.57
C LEU A 123 5.30 8.23 8.64
N SER A 124 4.89 9.09 7.70
CA SER A 124 5.28 10.50 7.71
C SER A 124 4.74 11.26 8.92
N MET A 125 3.59 10.86 9.47
CA MET A 125 3.04 11.41 10.72
C MET A 125 3.68 10.81 11.97
N GLY A 126 4.56 9.81 11.81
CA GLY A 126 5.31 9.21 12.91
C GLY A 126 4.69 7.99 13.57
N PHE A 127 3.52 7.54 13.10
CA PHE A 127 2.81 6.40 13.69
C PHE A 127 3.27 5.06 13.08
N TYR A 128 4.56 4.73 13.22
CA TYR A 128 5.15 3.53 12.61
C TYR A 128 4.50 2.21 13.05
N LYS A 129 4.01 2.11 14.30
CA LYS A 129 3.29 0.91 14.79
C LYS A 129 1.98 0.68 14.05
N LEU A 130 1.25 1.76 13.74
CA LEU A 130 -0.01 1.69 12.99
C LEU A 130 0.24 1.33 11.53
N ALA A 131 1.27 1.92 10.92
CA ALA A 131 1.70 1.56 9.58
C ALA A 131 2.08 0.07 9.48
N PHE A 132 2.81 -0.46 10.47
CA PHE A 132 3.16 -1.88 10.52
C PHE A 132 1.93 -2.79 10.70
N PHE A 133 1.00 -2.41 11.58
CA PHE A 133 -0.25 -3.15 11.75
C PHE A 133 -1.06 -3.20 10.45
N HIS A 134 -1.22 -2.06 9.77
CA HIS A 134 -1.92 -2.01 8.49
C HIS A 134 -1.19 -2.78 7.37
N LEU A 135 0.16 -2.77 7.36
CA LEU A 135 0.95 -3.57 6.43
C LEU A 135 0.64 -5.07 6.55
N LEU A 136 0.52 -5.59 7.77
CA LEU A 136 0.20 -6.98 8.03
C LEU A 136 -1.24 -7.32 7.58
N THR A 137 -2.22 -6.51 7.95
CA THR A 137 -3.62 -6.76 7.55
C THR A 137 -3.76 -6.68 6.03
N HIS A 138 -3.12 -5.70 5.40
CA HIS A 138 -3.06 -5.53 3.95
C HIS A 138 -2.48 -6.73 3.22
N ALA A 139 -1.35 -7.27 3.70
CA ALA A 139 -0.75 -8.46 3.10
C ALA A 139 -1.75 -9.63 3.03
N LEU A 140 -2.54 -9.84 4.09
CA LEU A 140 -3.51 -10.93 4.16
C LEU A 140 -4.68 -10.75 3.18
N PHE A 141 -5.38 -9.60 3.22
CA PHE A 141 -6.55 -9.43 2.34
C PHE A 141 -6.15 -9.23 0.87
N LYS A 142 -4.98 -8.66 0.58
CA LYS A 142 -4.49 -8.56 -0.81
C LYS A 142 -4.08 -9.90 -1.38
N ALA A 143 -3.40 -10.75 -0.61
CA ALA A 143 -3.09 -12.10 -1.04
C ALA A 143 -4.37 -12.87 -1.38
N LEU A 144 -5.41 -12.74 -0.55
CA LEU A 144 -6.73 -13.33 -0.81
C LEU A 144 -7.35 -12.80 -2.11
N LEU A 145 -7.31 -11.49 -2.36
CA LEU A 145 -7.82 -10.88 -3.61
C LEU A 145 -7.08 -11.40 -4.85
N PHE A 146 -5.75 -11.43 -4.84
CA PHE A 146 -4.97 -11.91 -5.99
C PHE A 146 -5.14 -13.41 -6.25
N MET A 147 -5.30 -14.23 -5.20
CA MET A 147 -5.60 -15.66 -5.36
C MET A 147 -7.00 -15.88 -5.94
N CYS A 148 -8.01 -15.14 -5.44
CA CYS A 148 -9.37 -15.21 -5.98
C CYS A 148 -9.40 -14.74 -7.45
N ALA A 149 -8.76 -13.61 -7.76
CA ALA A 149 -8.62 -13.13 -9.14
C ALA A 149 -7.91 -14.15 -10.03
N GLY A 150 -6.88 -14.82 -9.53
CA GLY A 150 -6.19 -15.89 -10.24
C GLY A 150 -7.11 -17.06 -10.58
N SER A 151 -7.96 -17.48 -9.65
CA SER A 151 -8.96 -18.54 -9.91
C SER A 151 -10.00 -18.14 -10.95
N ILE A 152 -10.45 -16.87 -10.93
CA ILE A 152 -11.40 -16.32 -11.90
C ILE A 152 -10.76 -16.29 -13.30
N ILE A 153 -9.55 -15.76 -13.42
CA ILE A 153 -8.82 -15.65 -14.69
C ILE A 153 -8.57 -17.05 -15.29
N HIS A 154 -8.17 -18.01 -14.46
CA HIS A 154 -7.94 -19.39 -14.91
C HIS A 154 -9.23 -20.02 -15.47
N ASN A 155 -10.35 -19.87 -14.76
CA ASN A 155 -11.64 -20.43 -15.20
C ASN A 155 -12.23 -19.70 -16.42
N MET A 156 -11.83 -18.45 -16.65
CA MET A 156 -12.19 -17.67 -17.83
C MET A 156 -11.20 -17.81 -18.99
N LYS A 157 -10.47 -18.95 -19.05
CA LYS A 157 -9.49 -19.28 -20.11
C LYS A 157 -8.44 -18.18 -20.31
N ASN A 158 -7.90 -17.65 -19.21
CA ASN A 158 -6.90 -16.58 -19.17
C ASN A 158 -7.37 -15.20 -19.64
N SER A 159 -8.68 -14.96 -19.78
CA SER A 159 -9.18 -13.59 -20.00
C SER A 159 -9.13 -12.78 -18.69
N GLN A 160 -8.55 -11.57 -18.77
CA GLN A 160 -8.35 -10.67 -17.62
C GLN A 160 -9.29 -9.46 -17.63
N ASP A 161 -9.92 -9.20 -18.78
CA ASP A 161 -10.83 -8.08 -18.99
C ASP A 161 -12.17 -8.34 -18.28
N ILE A 162 -12.51 -7.46 -17.34
CA ILE A 162 -13.73 -7.57 -16.53
C ILE A 162 -14.99 -7.48 -17.39
N ARG A 163 -14.93 -6.81 -18.55
CA ARG A 163 -16.09 -6.68 -19.45
C ARG A 163 -16.53 -8.03 -20.03
N MET A 164 -15.62 -8.99 -20.07
CA MET A 164 -15.88 -10.36 -20.52
C MET A 164 -16.26 -11.29 -19.35
N MET A 165 -16.26 -10.78 -18.11
CA MET A 165 -16.61 -11.55 -16.92
C MET A 165 -18.07 -11.31 -16.53
N GLY A 166 -18.85 -12.39 -16.44
CA GLY A 166 -20.26 -12.33 -16.09
C GLY A 166 -20.72 -13.58 -15.33
N SER A 167 -21.78 -13.45 -14.53
CA SER A 167 -22.42 -14.55 -13.77
C SER A 167 -21.51 -15.37 -12.83
N LEU A 168 -20.38 -14.79 -12.40
CA LEU A 168 -19.38 -15.46 -11.56
C LEU A 168 -19.95 -15.94 -10.21
N SER A 169 -20.94 -15.23 -9.66
CA SER A 169 -21.58 -15.60 -8.39
C SER A 169 -22.30 -16.95 -8.45
N MET A 170 -22.82 -17.33 -9.61
CA MET A 170 -23.51 -18.61 -9.81
C MET A 170 -22.53 -19.73 -10.17
N SER A 171 -21.50 -19.42 -10.97
CA SER A 171 -20.53 -20.43 -11.42
C SER A 171 -19.46 -20.75 -10.38
N MET A 172 -19.01 -19.76 -9.61
CA MET A 172 -17.94 -19.91 -8.61
C MET A 172 -18.31 -19.22 -7.28
N PRO A 173 -19.35 -19.72 -6.56
CA PRO A 173 -19.89 -19.04 -5.39
C PRO A 173 -18.88 -18.87 -4.26
N LEU A 174 -18.01 -19.87 -4.04
CA LEU A 174 -16.99 -19.81 -2.99
C LEU A 174 -15.91 -18.76 -3.27
N THR A 175 -15.42 -18.66 -4.51
CA THR A 175 -14.40 -17.67 -4.84
C THR A 175 -14.99 -16.27 -4.83
N CYS A 176 -16.24 -16.11 -5.26
CA CYS A 176 -16.95 -14.83 -5.17
C CYS A 176 -17.20 -14.40 -3.72
N SER A 177 -17.56 -15.32 -2.83
CA SER A 177 -17.74 -14.97 -1.41
C SER A 177 -16.41 -14.56 -0.76
N CYS A 178 -15.32 -15.30 -0.98
CA CYS A 178 -13.99 -14.94 -0.50
C CYS A 178 -13.50 -13.61 -1.10
N PHE A 179 -13.72 -13.37 -2.39
CA PHE A 179 -13.38 -12.11 -3.06
C PHE A 179 -14.14 -10.92 -2.46
N ASN A 180 -15.44 -11.10 -2.17
CA ASN A 180 -16.25 -10.07 -1.53
C ASN A 180 -15.80 -9.78 -0.10
N VAL A 181 -15.51 -10.80 0.71
CA VAL A 181 -14.97 -10.61 2.07
C VAL A 181 -13.65 -9.83 2.03
N ALA A 182 -12.77 -10.15 1.07
CA ALA A 182 -11.51 -9.45 0.90
C ALA A 182 -11.70 -7.99 0.45
N ASN A 183 -12.67 -7.71 -0.42
CA ASN A 183 -13.02 -6.35 -0.83
C ASN A 183 -13.64 -5.53 0.31
N LEU A 184 -14.51 -6.14 1.12
CA LEU A 184 -15.08 -5.48 2.30
C LEU A 184 -13.99 -5.14 3.33
N ALA A 185 -13.00 -6.03 3.50
CA ALA A 185 -11.83 -5.75 4.31
C ALA A 185 -11.01 -4.58 3.74
N LEU A 186 -10.80 -4.51 2.42
CA LEU A 186 -10.09 -3.41 1.77
C LEU A 186 -10.82 -2.05 1.92
N CYS A 187 -12.15 -2.06 1.83
CA CYS A 187 -12.98 -0.87 2.04
C CYS A 187 -12.97 -0.40 3.49
N GLY A 188 -12.75 -1.30 4.45
CA GLY A 188 -12.76 -1.02 5.88
C GLY A 188 -14.14 -1.21 6.52
N MET A 189 -14.92 -2.21 6.08
CA MET A 189 -16.22 -2.51 6.70
C MET A 189 -16.07 -2.89 8.18
N PRO A 190 -16.97 -2.45 9.08
CA PRO A 190 -16.87 -2.73 10.51
C PRO A 190 -16.69 -4.22 10.81
N PHE A 191 -15.92 -4.50 11.86
CA PHE A 191 -15.54 -5.84 12.33
C PHE A 191 -14.54 -6.63 11.47
N LEU A 192 -14.13 -6.12 10.30
CA LEU A 192 -13.04 -6.72 9.51
C LEU A 192 -11.68 -6.12 9.87
N ALA A 193 -10.59 -6.84 9.59
CA ALA A 193 -9.22 -6.41 9.91
C ALA A 193 -8.84 -5.05 9.28
N GLY A 194 -9.41 -4.71 8.12
CA GLY A 194 -9.19 -3.42 7.48
C GLY A 194 -9.79 -2.26 8.24
N PHE A 195 -10.91 -2.45 8.94
CA PHE A 195 -11.53 -1.42 9.78
C PHE A 195 -10.60 -1.03 10.94
N TYR A 196 -10.15 -2.02 11.72
CA TYR A 196 -9.27 -1.78 12.88
C TYR A 196 -7.96 -1.08 12.54
N SER A 197 -7.50 -1.20 11.30
CA SER A 197 -6.29 -0.50 10.85
C SER A 197 -6.63 0.83 10.21
N LYS A 198 -7.39 0.81 9.10
CA LYS A 198 -7.66 1.97 8.25
C LYS A 198 -8.51 3.04 8.94
N ASP A 199 -9.49 2.65 9.74
CA ASP A 199 -10.36 3.61 10.44
C ASP A 199 -9.58 4.33 11.55
N LEU A 200 -8.82 3.57 12.34
CA LEU A 200 -7.92 4.13 13.35
C LEU A 200 -6.87 5.07 12.73
N ILE A 201 -6.36 4.73 11.54
CA ILE A 201 -5.46 5.60 10.78
C ILE A 201 -6.13 6.93 10.48
N LEU A 202 -7.35 6.90 9.94
CA LEU A 202 -8.10 8.11 9.60
C LEU A 202 -8.40 8.94 10.85
N GLU A 203 -8.80 8.31 11.95
CA GLU A 203 -9.02 8.99 13.23
C GLU A 203 -7.77 9.75 13.70
N MET A 204 -6.60 9.11 13.66
CA MET A 204 -5.34 9.76 14.04
C MET A 204 -4.95 10.91 13.10
N VAL A 205 -5.24 10.77 11.80
CA VAL A 205 -5.07 11.87 10.83
C VAL A 205 -5.97 13.04 11.22
N MET A 206 -7.27 12.79 11.47
CA MET A 206 -8.26 13.81 11.83
C MET A 206 -8.00 14.47 13.19
N LEU A 207 -7.25 13.84 14.09
CA LEU A 207 -6.85 14.45 15.36
C LEU A 207 -5.54 15.26 15.24
N SER A 208 -4.81 15.10 14.14
CA SER A 208 -3.50 15.72 13.96
C SER A 208 -3.58 17.16 13.42
N TYR A 209 -2.55 17.97 13.70
CA TYR A 209 -2.44 19.34 13.19
C TYR A 209 -2.26 19.42 11.66
N VAL A 210 -2.09 18.29 10.97
CA VAL A 210 -1.99 18.19 9.50
C VAL A 210 -3.31 18.56 8.82
N ASN A 211 -4.42 18.59 9.58
CA ASN A 211 -5.75 18.94 9.11
C ASN A 211 -5.84 20.25 8.33
N VAL A 212 -4.95 21.22 8.58
CA VAL A 212 -4.94 22.49 7.84
C VAL A 212 -4.69 22.28 6.34
N PHE A 213 -3.93 21.25 5.95
CA PHE A 213 -3.66 20.97 4.53
C PHE A 213 -4.68 19.97 3.92
N SER A 214 -5.31 19.13 4.75
CA SER A 214 -6.25 18.10 4.26
C SER A 214 -7.71 18.54 4.20
N PHE A 215 -8.11 19.51 5.04
CA PHE A 215 -9.49 20.00 5.11
C PHE A 215 -9.69 21.41 4.56
N PHE A 216 -8.64 22.24 4.55
CA PHE A 216 -8.67 23.63 4.06
C PHE A 216 -7.73 23.77 2.87
#